data_AF-A0A9X1YRF4-F1
#
_entry.id   AF-A0A9X1YRF4-F1
#
_cell.length_a   1.000
_cell.length_b   1.000
_cell.length_c   1.000
_cell.angle_alpha   90.00
_cell.angle_beta   90.00
_cell.angle_gamma   90.00
#
_symmetry.space_group_name_H-M   'P 1'
#
loop_
_entity.id
_entity.type
_entity.pdbx_description
1 polymer ?
#
loop_
_entity_poly.entity_id
_entity_poly.type
_entity_poly.pdbx_seq_one_letter_code
_entity_poly.pdbx_strand_id
1 'polypeptide(L)'
;MNSLTHRGAIEDYSLLTLQTEDGVIGVVETGYSFPSTVDEQREFSFTLSSDRMYAKSGPDRIEIRDRQNLAAGTRSRRLQLDTDVYYPLFVKQVLDECRNGAKPIASLRDAEAIMQVMDAAYASARQGGTLLTLAPMPE
;
A
#
# COMPACT_ATOMS: atom_id res chain seq x y z
N MET A 1 -1.73 15.49 7.24
CA MET A 1 -1.75 15.87 5.82
C MET A 1 -1.35 17.33 5.71
N ASN A 2 -0.56 17.72 4.72
CA ASN A 2 -0.20 19.12 4.47
C ASN A 2 0.06 19.39 2.98
N SER A 3 -0.02 20.65 2.56
CA SER A 3 0.29 21.12 1.20
C SER A 3 1.38 22.20 1.19
N LEU A 4 2.40 22.08 2.04
CA LEU A 4 3.39 23.15 2.23
C LEU A 4 4.38 23.31 1.07
N THR A 5 4.60 22.26 0.28
CA THR A 5 5.55 22.23 -0.83
C THR A 5 4.99 22.94 -2.06
N HIS A 6 3.81 22.55 -2.53
CA HIS A 6 3.19 23.11 -3.75
C HIS A 6 2.07 24.11 -3.45
N ARG A 7 1.57 24.19 -2.20
CA ARG A 7 0.55 25.16 -1.76
C ARG A 7 -0.76 25.08 -2.56
N GLY A 8 -1.08 23.88 -3.05
CA GLY A 8 -2.31 23.58 -3.77
C GLY A 8 -3.47 23.15 -2.86
N ALA A 9 -4.61 22.89 -3.49
CA ALA A 9 -5.78 22.31 -2.84
C ALA A 9 -5.63 20.81 -2.54
N ILE A 10 -4.74 20.13 -3.26
CA ILE A 10 -4.34 18.75 -3.00
C ILE A 10 -3.15 18.76 -2.03
N GLU A 11 -3.15 17.84 -1.07
CA GLU A 11 -2.05 17.63 -0.14
C GLU A 11 -0.79 17.16 -0.86
N ASP A 12 0.36 17.68 -0.43
CA ASP A 12 1.67 17.25 -0.91
C ASP A 12 2.14 15.99 -0.20
N TYR A 13 1.64 15.79 1.01
CA TYR A 13 2.09 14.74 1.90
C TYR A 13 0.98 14.30 2.87
N SER A 14 0.83 12.99 3.00
CA SER A 14 -0.04 12.34 3.96
C SER A 14 0.70 11.24 4.72
N LEU A 15 0.32 11.07 5.99
CA LEU A 15 0.73 9.96 6.84
C LEU A 15 -0.54 9.43 7.49
N LEU A 16 -0.83 8.15 7.25
CA LEU A 16 -1.95 7.45 7.85
C LEU A 16 -1.40 6.38 8.79
N THR A 17 -1.92 6.33 10.01
CA THR A 17 -1.72 5.19 10.91
C THR A 17 -3.04 4.45 10.99
N LEU A 18 -3.01 3.16 10.66
CA LEU A 18 -4.16 2.28 10.62
C LEU A 18 -3.97 1.16 11.64
N GLN A 19 -5.07 0.68 12.20
CA GLN A 19 -5.08 -0.47 13.07
C GLN A 19 -6.23 -1.40 12.65
N THR A 20 -5.92 -2.68 12.47
CA THR A 20 -6.92 -3.73 12.27
C THR A 20 -7.58 -4.11 13.61
N GLU A 21 -8.71 -4.81 13.57
CA GLU A 21 -9.43 -5.24 14.78
C GLU A 21 -8.57 -6.11 15.72
N ASP A 22 -7.70 -6.95 15.17
CA ASP A 22 -6.75 -7.78 15.91
C ASP A 22 -5.47 -7.04 16.36
N GLY A 23 -5.41 -5.72 16.12
CA GLY A 23 -4.38 -4.84 16.64
C GLY A 23 -3.14 -4.67 15.76
N VAL A 24 -3.10 -5.23 14.55
CA VAL A 24 -1.99 -5.00 13.61
C VAL A 24 -1.96 -3.53 13.20
N ILE A 25 -0.80 -2.91 13.32
CA ILE A 25 -0.59 -1.50 12.99
C ILE A 25 0.06 -1.38 11.61
N GLY A 26 -0.53 -0.55 10.76
CA GLY A 26 0.04 -0.15 9.48
C GLY A 26 0.33 1.35 9.46
N VAL A 27 1.43 1.73 8.83
CA VAL A 27 1.72 3.14 8.48
C VAL A 27 1.79 3.23 6.98
N VAL A 28 1.04 4.17 6.41
CA VAL A 28 1.07 4.50 5.00
C VAL A 28 1.52 5.95 4.86
N GLU A 29 2.57 6.14 4.09
CA GLU A 29 3.09 7.45 3.72
C GLU A 29 2.83 7.64 2.22
N THR A 30 2.24 8.77 1.86
CA THR A 30 2.10 9.17 0.45
C THR A 30 2.51 10.61 0.30
N GLY A 31 3.13 10.94 -0.83
CA GLY A 31 3.40 12.34 -1.11
C GLY A 31 3.84 12.60 -2.54
N TYR A 32 3.45 13.76 -3.05
CA TYR A 32 3.95 14.34 -4.29
C TYR A 32 5.30 15.02 -4.08
N SER A 33 6.13 14.48 -3.19
CA SER A 33 7.38 15.12 -2.73
C SER A 33 8.63 14.59 -3.46
N PHE A 34 8.49 13.48 -4.19
CA PHE A 34 9.61 12.85 -4.89
C PHE A 34 10.02 13.67 -6.12
N PRO A 35 11.31 14.03 -6.28
CA PRO A 35 11.80 14.79 -7.43
C PRO A 35 11.92 13.88 -8.66
N SER A 36 10.79 13.56 -9.27
CA SER A 36 10.72 12.62 -10.40
C SER A 36 11.55 13.07 -11.60
N THR A 37 12.10 12.08 -12.31
CA THR A 37 12.80 12.23 -13.58
C THR A 37 12.16 11.31 -14.63
N VAL A 38 12.63 11.39 -15.88
CA VAL A 38 12.17 10.48 -16.95
C VAL A 38 12.50 9.02 -16.62
N ASP A 39 13.63 8.77 -15.95
CA ASP A 39 14.13 7.43 -15.65
C ASP A 39 13.64 6.89 -14.30
N GLU A 40 13.24 7.77 -13.38
CA GLU A 40 12.75 7.41 -12.05
C GLU A 40 11.58 8.31 -11.67
N GLN A 41 10.36 7.78 -11.81
CA GLN A 41 9.15 8.58 -11.67
C GLN A 41 8.61 8.66 -10.23
N ARG A 42 9.00 7.71 -9.37
CA ARG A 42 8.42 7.54 -8.03
C ARG A 42 9.36 6.77 -7.12
N GLU A 43 9.36 7.12 -5.85
CA GLU A 43 9.85 6.26 -4.78
C GLU A 43 8.68 5.42 -4.28
N PHE A 44 8.93 4.13 -4.06
CA PHE A 44 7.98 3.22 -3.46
C PHE A 44 8.73 2.21 -2.62
N SER A 45 8.36 2.11 -1.36
CA SER A 45 8.93 1.15 -0.44
C SER A 45 7.88 0.58 0.51
N PHE A 46 8.16 -0.61 1.03
CA PHE A 46 7.33 -1.25 2.03
C PHE A 46 8.17 -2.10 2.96
N THR A 47 7.65 -2.28 4.17
CA THR A 47 8.13 -3.30 5.09
C THR A 47 6.94 -4.08 5.63
N LEU A 48 7.14 -5.37 5.85
CA LEU A 48 6.13 -6.28 6.39
C LEU A 48 6.77 -7.07 7.52
N SER A 49 6.12 -7.12 8.67
CA SER A 49 6.60 -7.88 9.82
C SER A 49 5.50 -8.80 10.33
N SER A 50 5.89 -10.03 10.62
CA SER A 50 5.06 -11.00 11.35
C SER A 50 5.89 -11.68 12.44
N ASP A 51 5.27 -12.61 13.16
CA ASP A 51 5.92 -13.54 14.07
C ASP A 51 6.92 -14.49 13.37
N ARG A 52 6.72 -14.76 12.07
CA ARG A 52 7.55 -15.66 11.27
C ARG A 52 8.66 -14.97 10.49
N MET A 53 8.41 -13.77 9.98
CA MET A 53 9.38 -13.11 9.10
C MET A 53 9.38 -11.59 9.21
N TYR A 54 10.44 -11.00 8.69
CA TYR A 54 10.51 -9.59 8.35
C TYR A 54 10.89 -9.45 6.88
N ALA A 55 10.12 -8.69 6.13
CA ALA A 55 10.38 -8.40 4.73
C ALA A 55 10.50 -6.89 4.51
N LYS A 56 11.42 -6.48 3.65
CA LYS A 56 11.55 -5.09 3.20
C LYS A 56 11.83 -5.03 1.70
N SER A 57 11.32 -4.00 1.06
CA SER A 57 11.71 -3.67 -0.31
C SER A 57 13.13 -3.11 -0.36
N GLY A 58 13.81 -3.41 -1.45
CA GLY A 58 14.96 -2.67 -1.97
C GLY A 58 14.69 -2.26 -3.42
N PRO A 59 15.65 -1.60 -4.10
CA PRO A 59 15.42 -1.01 -5.42
C PRO A 59 14.95 -1.99 -6.50
N ASP A 60 15.43 -3.24 -6.47
CA ASP A 60 15.17 -4.28 -7.49
C ASP A 60 14.81 -5.64 -6.88
N ARG A 61 14.54 -5.68 -5.57
CA ARG A 61 14.35 -6.93 -4.83
C ARG A 61 13.53 -6.73 -3.56
N ILE A 62 12.98 -7.82 -3.05
CA ILE A 62 12.52 -7.94 -1.68
C ILE A 62 13.53 -8.77 -0.89
N GLU A 63 13.89 -8.28 0.30
CA GLU A 63 14.72 -8.99 1.27
C GLU A 63 13.85 -9.55 2.39
N ILE A 64 14.00 -10.84 2.67
CA ILE A 64 13.17 -11.57 3.64
C ILE A 64 14.09 -12.26 4.64
N ARG A 65 13.88 -11.98 5.92
CA ARG A 65 14.54 -12.64 7.05
C ARG A 65 13.54 -13.51 7.79
N ASP A 66 13.90 -14.77 7.98
CA ASP A 66 13.14 -15.73 8.77
C ASP A 66 13.47 -15.53 10.26
N ARG A 67 12.46 -15.26 11.09
CA ARG A 67 12.64 -15.08 12.54
C ARG A 67 12.87 -16.40 13.26
N GLN A 68 12.41 -17.51 12.70
CA GLN A 68 12.53 -18.85 13.26
C GLN A 68 13.84 -19.53 12.83
N ASN A 69 14.50 -19.02 11.78
CA ASN A 69 15.79 -19.54 11.31
C ASN A 69 16.76 -18.41 10.92
N LEU A 70 17.33 -17.74 11.92
CA LEU A 70 18.29 -16.64 11.70
C LEU A 70 19.57 -17.09 10.97
N ALA A 71 19.96 -18.36 11.13
CA ALA A 71 21.15 -18.93 10.48
C ALA A 71 21.01 -19.05 8.96
N ALA A 72 19.77 -19.11 8.44
CA ALA A 72 19.51 -19.07 7.00
C ALA A 72 19.85 -17.71 6.35
N GLY A 73 20.09 -16.67 7.16
CA GLY A 73 20.44 -15.33 6.67
C GLY A 73 19.29 -14.62 5.96
N THR A 74 19.64 -13.64 5.12
CA THR A 74 18.67 -12.89 4.33
C THR A 74 18.44 -13.59 2.99
N ARG A 75 17.19 -13.92 2.67
CA ARG A 75 16.78 -14.39 1.34
C ARG A 75 16.37 -13.20 0.50
N SER A 76 16.79 -13.17 -0.75
CA SER A 76 16.37 -12.13 -1.71
C SER A 76 15.58 -12.73 -2.87
N ARG A 77 14.61 -11.96 -3.36
CA ARG A 77 13.86 -12.25 -4.59
C ARG A 77 13.78 -10.99 -5.42
N ARG A 78 14.07 -11.09 -6.71
CA ARG A 78 13.96 -9.95 -7.63
C ARG A 78 12.51 -9.49 -7.69
N LEU A 79 12.30 -8.19 -7.63
CA LEU A 79 11.00 -7.52 -7.67
C LEU A 79 11.18 -6.19 -8.39
N GLN A 80 10.24 -5.82 -9.24
CA GLN A 80 10.20 -4.48 -9.81
C GLN A 80 9.12 -3.68 -9.08
N LEU A 81 9.46 -2.52 -8.56
CA LEU A 81 8.50 -1.65 -7.84
C LEU A 81 7.88 -0.59 -8.77
N ASP A 82 8.48 -0.40 -9.94
CA ASP A 82 7.83 0.29 -11.04
C ASP A 82 6.60 -0.50 -11.48
N THR A 83 5.41 0.05 -11.23
CA THR A 83 4.13 -0.60 -11.46
C THR A 83 3.65 -0.56 -12.91
N ASP A 84 4.26 0.25 -13.77
CA ASP A 84 3.77 0.47 -15.14
C ASP A 84 3.84 -0.83 -15.96
N VAL A 85 4.88 -1.62 -15.72
CA VAL A 85 5.06 -2.94 -16.34
C VAL A 85 3.99 -3.95 -15.95
N TYR A 86 3.26 -3.72 -14.84
CA TYR A 86 2.21 -4.62 -14.37
C TYR A 86 0.84 -4.33 -14.95
N TYR A 87 0.59 -3.14 -15.54
CA TYR A 87 -0.71 -2.82 -16.14
C TYR A 87 -1.16 -3.81 -17.22
N PRO A 88 -0.32 -4.18 -18.22
CA PRO A 88 -0.70 -5.18 -19.20
C PRO A 88 -0.98 -6.57 -18.58
N LEU A 89 -0.24 -6.93 -17.53
CA LEU A 89 -0.44 -8.20 -16.82
C LEU A 89 -1.76 -8.20 -16.05
N PHE A 90 -2.07 -7.10 -15.37
CA PHE A 90 -3.34 -6.90 -14.68
C PHE A 90 -4.52 -7.01 -15.65
N VAL A 91 -4.48 -6.30 -16.79
CA VAL A 91 -5.55 -6.36 -17.80
C VAL A 91 -5.73 -7.79 -18.33
N LYS A 92 -4.63 -8.48 -18.64
CA LYS A 92 -4.69 -9.87 -19.11
C LYS A 92 -5.31 -10.80 -18.06
N GLN A 93 -4.89 -10.67 -16.80
CA GLN A 93 -5.43 -11.45 -15.68
C GLN A 93 -6.94 -11.26 -15.53
N VAL A 94 -7.41 -10.01 -15.55
CA VAL A 94 -8.84 -9.69 -15.43
C VAL A 94 -9.64 -10.30 -16.60
N LEU A 95 -9.14 -10.20 -17.84
CA LEU A 95 -9.81 -10.79 -19.00
C LEU A 95 -9.88 -12.32 -18.91
N ASP A 96 -8.81 -12.96 -18.44
CA ASP A 96 -8.76 -14.42 -18.24
C ASP A 96 -9.72 -14.85 -17.12
N GLU A 97 -9.79 -14.10 -16.01
CA GLU A 97 -10.74 -14.32 -14.92
C GLU A 97 -12.19 -14.19 -15.40
N CYS A 98 -12.51 -13.13 -16.14
CA CYS A 98 -13.84 -12.94 -16.73
C CYS A 98 -14.22 -14.09 -17.67
N ARG A 99 -13.31 -14.51 -18.55
CA ARG A 99 -13.58 -15.60 -19.51
C ARG A 99 -13.86 -16.93 -18.81
N ASN A 100 -13.19 -17.17 -17.69
CA ASN A 100 -13.29 -18.42 -16.94
C ASN A 100 -14.33 -18.37 -15.81
N GLY A 101 -15.01 -17.23 -15.60
CA GLY A 101 -15.93 -17.03 -14.48
C GLY A 101 -15.25 -17.10 -13.11
N ALA A 102 -13.94 -16.79 -13.05
CA ALA A 102 -13.18 -16.80 -11.80
C ALA A 102 -13.45 -15.52 -10.98
N LYS A 103 -13.31 -15.63 -9.65
CA LYS A 103 -13.38 -14.47 -8.76
C LYS A 103 -12.09 -13.63 -8.91
N PRO A 104 -12.18 -12.29 -9.02
CA PRO A 104 -11.00 -11.46 -9.11
C PRO A 104 -10.20 -11.46 -7.80
N ILE A 105 -8.88 -11.23 -7.92
CA ILE A 105 -7.98 -11.07 -6.77
C ILE A 105 -8.45 -9.92 -5.85
N ALA A 106 -8.89 -8.80 -6.45
CA ALA A 106 -9.51 -7.68 -5.77
C ALA A 106 -10.81 -7.31 -6.50
N SER A 107 -11.91 -7.32 -5.76
CA SER A 107 -13.25 -7.05 -6.26
C SER A 107 -13.63 -5.57 -6.09
N LEU A 108 -14.77 -5.18 -6.68
CA LEU A 108 -15.35 -3.85 -6.44
C LEU A 108 -15.68 -3.60 -4.96
N ARG A 109 -15.95 -4.67 -4.21
CA ARG A 109 -16.19 -4.58 -2.78
C ARG A 109 -14.92 -4.25 -2.00
N ASP A 110 -13.78 -4.76 -2.44
CA ASP A 110 -12.48 -4.38 -1.86
C ASP A 110 -12.15 -2.93 -2.21
N ALA A 111 -12.53 -2.48 -3.41
CA ALA A 111 -12.43 -1.07 -3.81
C ALA A 111 -13.34 -0.16 -2.96
N GLU A 112 -14.56 -0.59 -2.65
CA GLU A 112 -15.46 0.16 -1.76
C GLU A 112 -14.90 0.24 -0.32
N ALA A 113 -14.37 -0.87 0.20
CA ALA A 113 -13.76 -0.90 1.53
C ALA A 113 -12.60 0.10 1.65
N ILE A 114 -11.72 0.19 0.63
CA ILE A 114 -10.61 1.15 0.67
C ILE A 114 -11.11 2.60 0.55
N MET A 115 -12.22 2.85 -0.17
CA MET A 115 -12.82 4.19 -0.21
C MET A 115 -13.31 4.64 1.17
N GLN A 116 -13.87 3.74 1.99
CA GLN A 116 -14.25 4.07 3.37
C GLN A 116 -13.02 4.43 4.24
N VAL A 117 -11.90 3.74 4.05
CA VAL A 117 -10.62 4.08 4.71
C VAL A 117 -10.17 5.48 4.30
N MET A 118 -10.24 5.81 3.00
CA MET A 118 -9.86 7.14 2.49
C MET A 118 -10.75 8.25 3.05
N ASP A 119 -12.06 8.07 3.06
CA ASP A 119 -13.01 9.04 3.61
C ASP A 119 -12.76 9.30 5.09
N ALA A 120 -12.49 8.24 5.87
CA ALA A 120 -12.11 8.36 7.27
C ALA A 120 -10.76 9.03 7.47
N ALA A 121 -9.76 8.74 6.63
CA ALA A 121 -8.46 9.41 6.71
C ALA A 121 -8.59 10.92 6.52
N TYR A 122 -9.36 11.35 5.51
CA TYR A 122 -9.62 12.78 5.30
C TYR A 122 -10.48 13.40 6.43
N ALA A 123 -11.47 12.68 6.94
CA ALA A 123 -12.27 13.15 8.08
C ALA A 123 -11.41 13.32 9.35
N SER A 124 -10.54 12.34 9.64
CA SER A 124 -9.57 12.38 10.73
C SER A 124 -8.64 13.59 10.59
N ALA A 125 -8.08 13.80 9.40
CA ALA A 125 -7.19 14.94 9.13
C ALA A 125 -7.89 16.29 9.36
N ARG A 126 -9.15 16.44 8.92
CA ARG A 126 -9.96 17.66 9.19
C ARG A 126 -10.23 17.89 10.68
N GLN A 127 -10.21 16.83 11.49
CA GLN A 127 -10.42 16.85 12.93
C GLN A 127 -9.10 16.82 13.71
N GLY A 128 -8.00 17.28 13.11
CA GLY A 128 -6.70 17.36 13.77
C GLY A 128 -6.02 16.01 14.00
N GLY A 129 -6.35 14.99 13.20
CA GLY A 129 -5.77 13.64 13.30
C GLY A 129 -6.42 12.75 14.35
N THR A 130 -7.69 13.02 14.69
CA THR A 130 -8.44 12.21 15.68
C THR A 130 -8.64 10.79 15.17
N LEU A 131 -8.56 9.80 16.07
CA LEU A 131 -8.87 8.40 15.76
C LEU A 131 -10.32 8.25 15.30
N LEU A 132 -10.52 7.62 14.13
CA LEU A 132 -11.84 7.23 13.64
C LEU A 132 -11.93 5.72 13.51
N THR A 133 -13.03 5.15 13.98
CA THR A 133 -13.35 3.73 13.85
C THR A 133 -14.26 3.51 12.64
N LEU A 134 -13.87 2.62 11.75
CA LEU A 134 -14.66 2.26 10.58
C LEU A 134 -15.77 1.29 10.99
N ALA A 135 -16.98 1.51 10.47
CA ALA A 135 -18.04 0.52 10.58
C ALA A 135 -17.71 -0.68 9.68
N PRO A 136 -18.07 -1.91 10.08
CA PRO A 136 -17.94 -3.07 9.20
C PRO A 136 -18.80 -2.89 7.94
N MET A 137 -18.26 -3.30 6.79
CA MET A 137 -19.03 -3.31 5.54
C MET A 137 -20.16 -4.35 5.62
N PRO A 138 -21.41 -4.00 5.25
CA PRO A 138 -22.52 -4.94 5.24
C PRO A 138 -22.28 -6.09 4.27
N GLU A 139 -22.52 -7.34 4.69
CA GLU A 139 -22.40 -8.58 3.90
C GLU A 139 -23.11 -8.56 2.53
#